data_AF-A0A9P5RAR5-F1
#
_entry.id   AF-A0A9P5RAR5-F1
#
_cell.length_a   1.000
_cell.length_b   1.000
_cell.length_c   1.000
_cell.angle_alpha   90.00
_cell.angle_beta   90.00
_cell.angle_gamma   90.00
#
_symmetry.space_group_name_H-M   'P 1'
#
loop_
_entity.id
_entity.type
_entity.pdbx_description
1 polymer ?
#
loop_
_entity_poly.entity_id
_entity_poly.type
_entity_poly.pdbx_seq_one_letter_code
_entity_poly.pdbx_strand_id
1 'polypeptide(L)'
;MLFRNSVIASAALALVATMVEAHSWADCVDWRFNDPSKPGWRASDGKCFGWARQYPVNSGVRFGGLDSSDPNRHYQQDPSDFTACSDGRHGVEPGADETRQNPISKAYGGRFGTMAKATAGQKMCIRWPAKNHAKKDEPNNPVMINMPQTILSKDPNQAGFSKANIAKLDFKNCNQINGDDEHTPCGGCFDVPSDLASGTYVIQWRWMLNDNEFYTSCWDLQVGGKGGNTGSASTSSIGNSTSVPADLDNDDN
;
A
#
# COMPACT_ATOMS: atom_id res chain seq x y z
N MET A 1 15.40 68.15 -25.28
CA MET A 1 15.65 66.83 -25.89
C MET A 1 15.19 65.78 -24.90
N LEU A 2 14.07 65.10 -25.20
CA LEU A 2 13.43 64.12 -24.32
C LEU A 2 14.01 62.73 -24.58
N PHE A 3 14.48 62.09 -23.52
CA PHE A 3 14.97 60.72 -23.48
C PHE A 3 13.86 59.71 -23.81
N ARG A 4 14.16 58.69 -24.62
CA ARG A 4 13.37 57.45 -24.70
C ARG A 4 14.32 56.26 -24.79
N ASN A 5 14.65 55.69 -23.63
CA ASN A 5 15.21 54.35 -23.53
C ASN A 5 14.05 53.36 -23.55
N SER A 6 13.92 52.59 -24.62
CA SER A 6 13.02 51.44 -24.67
C SER A 6 13.72 50.24 -24.03
N VAL A 7 13.30 49.86 -22.83
CA VAL A 7 13.59 48.54 -22.26
C VAL A 7 12.32 47.71 -22.45
N ILE A 8 12.32 46.79 -23.41
CA ILE A 8 11.28 45.76 -23.49
C ILE A 8 11.84 44.54 -22.76
N ALA A 9 11.27 44.28 -21.58
CA ALA A 9 11.59 43.15 -20.74
C ALA A 9 11.08 41.84 -21.37
N SER A 10 11.99 40.89 -21.60
CA SER A 10 11.63 39.52 -21.95
C SER A 10 11.09 38.81 -20.71
N ALA A 11 9.78 38.61 -20.64
CA ALA A 11 9.18 37.73 -19.64
C ALA A 11 9.37 36.27 -20.09
N ALA A 12 10.39 35.60 -19.53
CA ALA A 12 10.52 34.16 -19.63
C ALA A 12 9.45 33.51 -18.73
N LEU A 13 8.38 33.01 -19.35
CA LEU A 13 7.35 32.24 -18.68
C LEU A 13 7.93 30.85 -18.37
N ALA A 14 8.45 30.66 -17.16
CA ALA A 14 8.85 29.35 -16.68
C ALA A 14 7.60 28.47 -16.52
N LEU A 15 7.40 27.55 -17.46
CA LEU A 15 6.50 26.41 -17.28
C LEU A 15 7.07 25.55 -16.15
N VAL A 16 6.65 25.84 -14.92
CA VAL A 16 6.84 24.93 -13.80
C VAL A 16 5.92 23.74 -14.07
N ALA A 17 6.48 22.68 -14.64
CA ALA A 17 5.83 21.38 -14.62
C ALA A 17 5.67 21.01 -13.15
N THR A 18 4.45 21.09 -12.63
CA THR A 18 4.09 20.45 -11.37
C THR A 18 4.33 18.96 -11.60
N MET A 19 5.46 18.45 -11.13
CA MET A 19 5.63 17.01 -11.04
C MET A 19 4.55 16.53 -10.09
N VAL A 20 3.57 15.84 -10.64
CA VAL A 20 2.50 15.23 -9.87
C VAL A 20 3.17 14.09 -9.12
N GLU A 21 3.38 14.31 -7.83
CA GLU A 21 3.99 13.36 -6.93
C GLU A 21 2.98 12.22 -6.69
N ALA A 22 3.36 11.00 -7.03
CA ALA A 22 2.46 9.96 -7.50
C ALA A 22 2.69 8.64 -6.74
N HIS A 23 2.68 8.75 -5.43
CA HIS A 23 3.40 7.83 -4.56
C HIS A 23 2.45 6.93 -3.78
N SER A 24 2.01 5.80 -4.35
CA SER A 24 1.06 4.89 -3.68
C SER A 24 1.74 3.67 -3.03
N TRP A 25 1.12 3.12 -1.99
CA TRP A 25 1.62 1.99 -1.20
C TRP A 25 0.48 1.18 -0.57
N ALA A 26 0.76 -0.04 -0.12
CA ALA A 26 -0.22 -0.80 0.65
C ALA A 26 -0.35 -0.23 2.08
N ASP A 27 -1.44 0.49 2.36
CA ASP A 27 -1.77 1.04 3.69
C ASP A 27 -2.28 -0.06 4.63
N CYS A 28 -3.11 -0.95 4.10
CA CYS A 28 -3.64 -2.09 4.83
C CYS A 28 -3.62 -3.34 3.96
N VAL A 29 -3.14 -4.46 4.50
CA VAL A 29 -3.04 -5.74 3.75
C VAL A 29 -4.02 -6.81 4.23
N ASP A 30 -4.79 -6.53 5.29
CA ASP A 30 -5.96 -7.31 5.74
C ASP A 30 -7.10 -6.34 6.08
N TRP A 31 -7.64 -5.72 5.04
CA TRP A 31 -8.83 -4.87 5.12
C TRP A 31 -10.08 -5.72 5.23
N ARG A 32 -10.93 -5.42 6.21
CA ARG A 32 -12.21 -6.12 6.41
C ARG A 32 -13.34 -5.12 6.39
N PHE A 33 -14.29 -5.34 5.49
CA PHE A 33 -15.48 -4.51 5.37
C PHE A 33 -16.39 -4.68 6.58
N ASN A 34 -17.00 -3.56 7.02
CA ASN A 34 -18.04 -3.55 8.04
C ASN A 34 -19.31 -4.24 7.51
N ASP A 35 -19.66 -4.02 6.24
CA ASP A 35 -20.74 -4.70 5.51
C ASP A 35 -20.19 -5.28 4.19
N PRO A 36 -19.92 -6.60 4.11
CA PRO A 36 -19.42 -7.22 2.89
C PRO A 36 -20.35 -7.11 1.67
N SER A 37 -21.65 -6.81 1.86
CA SER A 37 -22.60 -6.59 0.77
C SER A 37 -22.50 -5.19 0.16
N LYS A 38 -21.84 -4.26 0.86
CA LYS A 38 -21.61 -2.87 0.46
C LYS A 38 -20.14 -2.52 0.67
N PRO A 39 -19.23 -3.12 -0.13
CA PRO A 39 -17.81 -2.92 0.05
C PRO A 39 -17.43 -1.45 -0.15
N GLY A 40 -16.56 -0.97 0.72
CA GLY A 40 -15.95 0.35 0.62
C GLY A 40 -14.59 0.39 1.33
N TRP A 41 -13.76 1.33 0.91
CA TRP A 41 -12.37 1.47 1.33
C TRP A 41 -12.17 2.63 2.31
N ARG A 42 -13.22 3.43 2.56
CA ARG A 42 -13.14 4.52 3.54
C ARG A 42 -13.03 3.95 4.96
N ALA A 43 -12.53 4.76 5.89
CA ALA A 43 -12.46 4.36 7.30
C ALA A 43 -13.83 4.00 7.90
N SER A 44 -14.92 4.55 7.36
CA SER A 44 -16.32 4.21 7.71
C SER A 44 -16.74 2.81 7.25
N ASP A 45 -16.08 2.26 6.23
CA ASP A 45 -16.56 1.10 5.48
C ASP A 45 -15.87 -0.20 5.93
N GLY A 46 -14.83 -0.11 6.75
CA GLY A 46 -14.08 -1.26 7.21
C GLY A 46 -12.95 -0.91 8.18
N LYS A 47 -12.14 -1.90 8.52
CA LYS A 47 -11.01 -1.76 9.44
C LYS A 47 -9.81 -2.60 8.99
N CYS A 48 -8.62 -2.19 9.43
CA CYS A 48 -7.39 -2.88 9.14
C CYS A 48 -7.01 -3.89 10.25
N PHE A 49 -6.61 -5.09 9.84
CA PHE A 49 -6.19 -6.18 10.73
C PHE A 49 -4.78 -6.71 10.44
N GLY A 50 -4.07 -6.10 9.49
CA GLY A 50 -2.76 -6.54 9.05
C GLY A 50 -2.10 -5.46 8.21
N TRP A 51 -0.81 -5.25 8.44
CA TRP A 51 -0.04 -4.18 7.82
C TRP A 51 1.21 -4.70 7.13
N ALA A 52 1.76 -3.87 6.24
CA ALA A 52 3.09 -4.09 5.69
C ALA A 52 4.17 -4.05 6.78
N ARG A 53 5.36 -4.58 6.47
CA ARG A 53 6.48 -4.60 7.42
C ARG A 53 6.80 -3.17 7.88
N GLN A 54 7.06 -3.04 9.18
CA GLN A 54 7.40 -1.77 9.84
C GLN A 54 6.42 -0.62 9.57
N TYR A 55 5.15 -0.92 9.26
CA TYR A 55 4.16 0.12 8.99
C TYR A 55 3.86 0.97 10.24
N PRO A 56 3.99 2.30 10.19
CA PRO A 56 3.93 3.15 11.38
C PRO A 56 2.47 3.48 11.77
N VAL A 57 1.80 2.57 12.48
CA VAL A 57 0.38 2.71 12.87
C VAL A 57 0.09 3.80 13.90
N ASN A 58 1.13 4.34 14.54
CA ASN A 58 1.04 5.40 15.56
C ASN A 58 1.69 6.72 15.08
N SER A 59 1.82 6.95 13.77
CA SER A 59 2.45 8.15 13.22
C SER A 59 1.63 9.43 13.45
N GLY A 60 0.31 9.31 13.60
CA GLY A 60 -0.60 10.46 13.60
C GLY A 60 -0.75 11.15 12.23
N VAL A 61 -0.12 10.61 11.20
CA VAL A 61 -0.18 11.12 9.82
C VAL A 61 -1.49 10.67 9.19
N ARG A 62 -2.21 11.56 8.48
CA ARG A 62 -3.46 11.23 7.77
C ARG A 62 -3.23 10.13 6.73
N PHE A 63 -4.27 9.32 6.46
CA PHE A 63 -4.25 8.34 5.37
C PHE A 63 -3.78 8.98 4.05
N GLY A 64 -2.81 8.39 3.37
CA GLY A 64 -2.22 8.94 2.14
C GLY A 64 -1.10 9.97 2.34
N GLY A 65 -0.74 10.34 3.58
CA GLY A 65 0.30 11.35 3.87
C GLY A 65 1.67 10.80 4.27
N LEU A 66 1.91 9.49 4.14
CA LEU A 66 3.19 8.88 4.53
C LEU A 66 4.29 8.94 3.46
N ASP A 67 4.08 9.65 2.35
CA ASP A 67 5.11 9.97 1.35
C ASP A 67 6.12 11.01 1.88
N SER A 68 5.64 12.03 2.59
CA SER A 68 6.49 13.09 3.17
C SER A 68 6.87 12.86 4.65
N SER A 69 6.71 11.64 5.16
CA SER A 69 6.91 11.30 6.58
C SER A 69 8.23 10.57 6.84
N ASP A 70 8.66 10.47 8.11
CA ASP A 70 9.74 9.56 8.52
C ASP A 70 9.20 8.50 9.51
N PRO A 71 9.20 7.20 9.16
CA PRO A 71 9.65 6.64 7.89
C PRO A 71 8.59 6.80 6.79
N ASN A 72 9.01 7.13 5.56
CA ASN A 72 8.10 7.25 4.43
C ASN A 72 7.67 5.88 3.90
N ARG A 73 6.53 5.81 3.18
CA ARG A 73 5.98 4.54 2.64
C ARG A 73 6.04 4.43 1.13
N HIS A 74 6.50 5.47 0.43
CA HIS A 74 6.59 5.52 -1.02
C HIS A 74 7.88 4.89 -1.57
N TYR A 75 8.04 3.57 -1.40
CA TYR A 75 9.20 2.92 -1.99
C TYR A 75 9.08 2.85 -3.52
N GLN A 76 9.87 3.65 -4.24
CA GLN A 76 10.01 3.62 -5.69
C GLN A 76 11.25 2.82 -6.09
N GLN A 77 11.07 1.73 -6.83
CA GLN A 77 12.16 0.88 -7.28
C GLN A 77 13.08 1.62 -8.25
N ASP A 78 14.40 1.38 -8.15
CA ASP A 78 15.36 1.82 -9.16
C ASP A 78 15.28 0.89 -10.38
N PRO A 79 15.08 1.41 -11.61
CA PRO A 79 15.06 0.60 -12.82
C PRO A 79 16.38 -0.14 -13.12
N SER A 80 17.49 0.29 -12.53
CA SER A 80 18.81 -0.34 -12.66
C SER A 80 19.04 -1.48 -11.66
N ASP A 81 18.34 -1.45 -10.52
CA ASP A 81 18.44 -2.43 -9.45
C ASP A 81 17.09 -2.54 -8.74
N PHE A 82 16.15 -3.25 -9.38
CA PHE A 82 14.80 -3.53 -8.89
C PHE A 82 14.81 -4.33 -7.58
N THR A 83 15.28 -3.73 -6.49
CA THR A 83 15.21 -4.25 -5.14
C THR A 83 13.73 -4.45 -4.79
N ALA A 84 13.36 -5.66 -4.39
CA ALA A 84 11.95 -6.05 -4.39
C ALA A 84 11.15 -5.43 -3.24
N CYS A 85 11.72 -5.48 -2.05
CA CYS A 85 11.21 -4.87 -0.83
C CYS A 85 12.23 -3.83 -0.41
N SER A 86 11.78 -2.64 -0.01
CA SER A 86 12.67 -1.59 0.45
C SER A 86 13.59 -2.10 1.55
N ASP A 87 14.86 -1.69 1.49
CA ASP A 87 15.83 -1.85 2.57
C ASP A 87 16.17 -0.51 3.27
N GLY A 88 15.38 0.53 2.96
CA GLY A 88 15.58 1.90 3.41
C GLY A 88 16.82 2.58 2.86
N ARG A 89 17.46 2.03 1.81
CA ARG A 89 18.72 2.56 1.24
C ARG A 89 18.71 2.64 -0.28
N HIS A 90 18.18 1.61 -0.95
CA HIS A 90 18.12 1.55 -2.40
C HIS A 90 16.72 1.91 -2.91
N GLY A 91 16.64 2.39 -4.15
CA GLY A 91 15.43 2.93 -4.77
C GLY A 91 15.67 4.34 -5.32
N VAL A 92 14.82 4.78 -6.24
CA VAL A 92 14.75 6.22 -6.57
C VAL A 92 14.30 6.97 -5.33
N GLU A 93 13.30 6.41 -4.66
CA GLU A 93 12.85 6.81 -3.33
C GLU A 93 12.95 5.60 -2.42
N PRO A 94 13.87 5.59 -1.42
CA PRO A 94 14.20 4.36 -0.73
C PRO A 94 13.11 3.74 0.12
N GLY A 95 12.09 4.47 0.59
CA GLY A 95 11.07 3.88 1.46
C GLY A 95 11.54 3.61 2.90
N ALA A 96 10.61 3.14 3.74
CA ALA A 96 10.91 2.47 5.00
C ALA A 96 11.47 1.06 4.77
N ASP A 97 12.38 0.58 5.63
CA ASP A 97 12.85 -0.81 5.59
C ASP A 97 11.68 -1.82 5.73
N GLU A 98 11.44 -2.55 4.64
CA GLU A 98 10.47 -3.63 4.51
C GLU A 98 11.15 -4.98 4.24
N THR A 99 12.44 -5.11 4.51
CA THR A 99 13.13 -6.41 4.43
C THR A 99 12.61 -7.37 5.49
N ARG A 100 12.66 -8.67 5.16
CA ARG A 100 12.26 -9.73 6.09
C ARG A 100 13.18 -9.74 7.31
N GLN A 101 12.59 -9.43 8.46
CA GLN A 101 13.33 -9.36 9.71
C GLN A 101 13.59 -10.77 10.30
N ASN A 102 14.63 -10.87 11.15
CA ASN A 102 14.92 -12.09 11.91
C ASN A 102 15.05 -11.78 13.43
N PRO A 103 14.13 -12.28 14.27
CA PRO A 103 12.89 -12.98 13.91
C PRO A 103 11.89 -12.06 13.18
N ILE A 104 10.95 -12.65 12.43
CA ILE A 104 9.91 -11.93 11.67
C ILE A 104 9.13 -10.95 12.56
N SER A 105 8.91 -11.31 13.82
CA SER A 105 8.21 -10.49 14.80
C SER A 105 8.82 -9.10 15.01
N LYS A 106 10.09 -8.86 14.65
CA LYS A 106 10.70 -7.53 14.74
C LYS A 106 10.08 -6.51 13.77
N ALA A 107 9.44 -6.95 12.68
CA ALA A 107 8.77 -6.07 11.74
C ALA A 107 7.38 -5.61 12.21
N TYR A 108 6.87 -6.14 13.33
CA TYR A 108 5.47 -5.97 13.73
C TYR A 108 5.32 -5.67 15.23
N GLY A 109 4.23 -5.01 15.60
CA GLY A 109 3.89 -4.67 16.97
C GLY A 109 4.61 -3.43 17.53
N GLY A 110 4.25 -3.04 18.75
CA GLY A 110 4.74 -1.81 19.37
C GLY A 110 4.30 -0.57 18.59
N ARG A 111 5.25 0.13 17.97
CA ARG A 111 4.97 1.27 17.07
C ARG A 111 4.54 0.85 15.67
N PHE A 112 4.70 -0.43 15.33
CA PHE A 112 4.36 -0.99 14.04
C PHE A 112 3.03 -1.76 14.07
N GLY A 113 2.39 -1.89 12.91
CA GLY A 113 1.19 -2.70 12.76
C GLY A 113 1.40 -4.19 13.06
N THR A 114 0.31 -4.93 13.23
CA THR A 114 0.37 -6.40 13.38
C THR A 114 0.59 -7.10 12.03
N MET A 115 1.17 -8.30 12.09
CA MET A 115 1.26 -9.19 10.94
C MET A 115 -0.13 -9.70 10.53
N ALA A 116 -0.41 -9.73 9.23
CA ALA A 116 -1.65 -10.26 8.68
C ALA A 116 -1.78 -11.77 8.90
N LYS A 117 -3.02 -12.25 9.01
CA LYS A 117 -3.33 -13.68 9.21
C LYS A 117 -4.47 -14.11 8.29
N ALA A 118 -4.35 -15.31 7.73
CA ALA A 118 -5.41 -15.91 6.92
C ALA A 118 -5.41 -17.44 7.01
N THR A 119 -6.50 -18.07 6.59
CA THR A 119 -6.50 -19.50 6.24
C THR A 119 -6.25 -19.67 4.74
N ALA A 120 -5.64 -20.78 4.34
CA ALA A 120 -5.54 -21.13 2.92
C ALA A 120 -6.94 -21.13 2.26
N GLY A 121 -7.10 -20.45 1.11
CA GLY A 121 -8.38 -20.27 0.42
C GLY A 121 -9.20 -19.08 0.89
N GLN A 122 -8.77 -18.35 1.93
CA GLN A 122 -9.47 -17.16 2.40
C GLN A 122 -9.34 -16.01 1.41
N LYS A 123 -10.43 -15.28 1.19
CA LYS A 123 -10.39 -13.97 0.52
C LYS A 123 -9.79 -12.91 1.44
N MET A 124 -8.78 -12.21 0.98
CA MET A 124 -8.17 -11.06 1.65
C MET A 124 -8.33 -9.81 0.80
N CYS A 125 -8.39 -8.65 1.44
CA CYS A 125 -8.50 -7.36 0.77
C CYS A 125 -7.37 -6.44 1.21
N ILE A 126 -6.88 -5.64 0.27
CA ILE A 126 -5.81 -4.67 0.46
C ILE A 126 -6.38 -3.29 0.15
N ARG A 127 -5.96 -2.29 0.94
CA ARG A 127 -6.28 -0.88 0.74
C ARG A 127 -5.01 -0.07 0.48
N TRP A 128 -5.10 0.91 -0.42
CA TRP A 128 -4.03 1.86 -0.75
C TRP A 128 -4.59 3.25 -1.04
N PRO A 129 -3.81 4.34 -0.89
CA PRO A 129 -4.21 5.67 -1.30
C PRO A 129 -4.09 5.84 -2.82
N ALA A 130 -5.03 6.54 -3.44
CA ALA A 130 -5.02 6.83 -4.87
C ALA A 130 -3.87 7.75 -5.29
N LYS A 131 -3.47 8.68 -4.41
CA LYS A 131 -2.37 9.64 -4.62
C LYS A 131 -2.51 10.31 -5.97
N ASN A 132 -3.68 10.92 -6.19
CA ASN A 132 -4.11 11.64 -7.38
C ASN A 132 -4.29 10.83 -8.69
N HIS A 133 -4.05 9.50 -8.68
CA HIS A 133 -4.24 8.63 -9.84
C HIS A 133 -5.62 7.97 -9.96
N ALA A 134 -6.59 8.32 -9.10
CA ALA A 134 -7.98 7.90 -9.25
C ALA A 134 -8.79 8.77 -10.24
N LYS A 135 -8.13 9.69 -10.98
CA LYS A 135 -8.75 10.55 -11.99
C LYS A 135 -9.23 9.76 -13.20
N LYS A 136 -10.20 10.30 -13.93
CA LYS A 136 -10.86 9.59 -15.04
C LYS A 136 -9.93 9.30 -16.24
N ASP A 137 -9.03 10.21 -16.53
CA ASP A 137 -8.16 10.26 -17.71
C ASP A 137 -6.80 9.57 -17.51
N GLU A 138 -6.41 9.30 -16.27
CA GLU A 138 -5.19 8.54 -15.95
C GLU A 138 -5.28 7.07 -16.44
N PRO A 139 -4.16 6.37 -16.65
CA PRO A 139 -4.17 4.91 -16.85
C PRO A 139 -4.62 4.15 -15.59
N ASN A 140 -5.34 3.03 -15.76
CA ASN A 140 -5.67 2.11 -14.65
C ASN A 140 -4.73 0.90 -14.66
N ASN A 141 -3.44 1.13 -14.44
CA ASN A 141 -2.45 0.07 -14.39
C ASN A 141 -2.72 -0.86 -13.20
N PRO A 142 -2.66 -2.19 -13.38
CA PRO A 142 -3.03 -3.10 -12.32
C PRO A 142 -2.00 -3.12 -11.20
N VAL A 143 -2.49 -3.31 -9.98
CA VAL A 143 -1.69 -3.75 -8.84
C VAL A 143 -1.45 -5.25 -8.97
N MET A 144 -0.19 -5.66 -8.91
CA MET A 144 0.23 -7.05 -8.89
C MET A 144 0.39 -7.54 -7.45
N ILE A 145 -0.28 -8.63 -7.09
CA ILE A 145 -0.05 -9.34 -5.82
C ILE A 145 0.83 -10.54 -6.08
N ASN A 146 2.05 -10.51 -5.56
CA ASN A 146 3.08 -11.51 -5.80
C ASN A 146 3.37 -12.28 -4.51
N MET A 147 3.15 -13.59 -4.51
CA MET A 147 3.28 -14.45 -3.34
C MET A 147 3.91 -15.79 -3.75
N PRO A 148 5.21 -16.02 -3.50
CA PRO A 148 5.79 -17.35 -3.62
C PRO A 148 5.01 -18.34 -2.75
N GLN A 149 4.55 -19.44 -3.35
CA GLN A 149 3.74 -20.46 -2.66
C GLN A 149 4.59 -21.44 -1.82
N THR A 150 5.86 -21.10 -1.58
CA THR A 150 6.78 -21.80 -0.69
C THR A 150 7.17 -20.90 0.49
N ILE A 151 7.43 -21.50 1.65
CA ILE A 151 7.91 -20.76 2.82
C ILE A 151 9.40 -20.47 2.63
N LEU A 152 9.76 -19.20 2.62
CA LEU A 152 11.12 -18.74 2.40
C LEU A 152 11.73 -18.19 3.70
N SER A 153 13.05 -18.32 3.84
CA SER A 153 13.80 -17.74 4.96
C SER A 153 14.23 -16.29 4.71
N LYS A 154 14.14 -15.83 3.46
CA LYS A 154 14.51 -14.48 3.00
C LYS A 154 13.58 -14.02 1.89
N ASP A 155 13.60 -12.73 1.58
CA ASP A 155 12.85 -12.20 0.45
C ASP A 155 13.41 -12.71 -0.89
N PRO A 156 12.54 -13.08 -1.85
CA PRO A 156 12.93 -13.22 -3.24
C PRO A 156 13.45 -11.90 -3.82
N ASN A 157 14.26 -12.01 -4.88
CA ASN A 157 14.49 -10.86 -5.75
C ASN A 157 13.24 -10.54 -6.59
N GLN A 158 13.24 -9.42 -7.32
CA GLN A 158 12.06 -9.00 -8.08
C GLN A 158 11.65 -10.02 -9.14
N ALA A 159 12.60 -10.69 -9.80
CA ALA A 159 12.27 -11.75 -10.76
C ALA A 159 11.55 -12.94 -10.11
N GLY A 160 11.90 -13.29 -8.87
CA GLY A 160 11.23 -14.31 -8.07
C GLY A 160 9.80 -13.91 -7.72
N PHE A 161 9.58 -12.67 -7.28
CA PHE A 161 8.22 -12.16 -7.04
C PHE A 161 7.38 -12.10 -8.32
N SER A 162 7.92 -11.55 -9.41
CA SER A 162 7.17 -11.40 -10.66
C SER A 162 6.70 -12.74 -11.26
N LYS A 163 7.43 -13.84 -10.99
CA LYS A 163 7.03 -15.20 -11.38
C LYS A 163 5.93 -15.80 -10.48
N ALA A 164 5.71 -15.21 -9.31
CA ALA A 164 4.80 -15.69 -8.29
C ALA A 164 3.54 -14.81 -8.18
N ASN A 165 3.11 -14.18 -9.28
CA ASN A 165 1.88 -13.40 -9.28
C ASN A 165 0.66 -14.30 -9.05
N ILE A 166 -0.17 -13.94 -8.06
CA ILE A 166 -1.41 -14.65 -7.72
C ILE A 166 -2.67 -13.82 -8.01
N ALA A 167 -2.54 -12.49 -8.18
CA ALA A 167 -3.66 -11.64 -8.53
C ALA A 167 -3.22 -10.35 -9.24
N LYS A 168 -4.15 -9.80 -10.01
CA LYS A 168 -4.11 -8.44 -10.57
C LYS A 168 -5.34 -7.70 -10.07
N LEU A 169 -5.15 -6.55 -9.42
CA LEU A 169 -6.23 -5.73 -8.87
C LEU A 169 -6.30 -4.41 -9.62
N ASP A 170 -7.51 -3.91 -9.87
CA ASP A 170 -7.69 -2.60 -10.49
C ASP A 170 -7.25 -1.51 -9.52
N PHE A 171 -6.21 -0.74 -9.87
CA PHE A 171 -5.67 0.32 -9.01
C PHE A 171 -6.75 1.36 -8.68
N LYS A 172 -7.61 1.70 -9.65
CA LYS A 172 -8.67 2.70 -9.53
C LYS A 172 -9.99 2.19 -8.94
N ASN A 173 -10.01 1.01 -8.31
CA ASN A 173 -11.18 0.57 -7.57
C ASN A 173 -11.32 1.36 -6.26
N CYS A 174 -11.85 2.58 -6.36
CA CYS A 174 -11.80 3.59 -5.31
C CYS A 174 -13.18 4.09 -4.88
N ASN A 175 -13.31 4.42 -3.60
CA ASN A 175 -14.44 5.20 -3.10
C ASN A 175 -14.09 6.68 -3.21
N GLN A 176 -14.24 7.24 -4.42
CA GLN A 176 -13.92 8.64 -4.72
C GLN A 176 -14.40 9.60 -3.63
N ILE A 177 -13.53 10.53 -3.24
CA ILE A 177 -13.83 11.63 -2.34
C ILE A 177 -13.88 12.90 -3.17
N ASN A 178 -15.01 13.61 -3.13
CA ASN A 178 -15.17 14.83 -3.92
C ASN A 178 -14.09 15.86 -3.53
N GLY A 179 -13.28 16.27 -4.49
CA GLY A 179 -12.23 17.27 -4.30
C GLY A 179 -10.94 16.76 -3.63
N ASP A 180 -10.83 15.46 -3.33
CA ASP A 180 -9.64 14.88 -2.70
C ASP A 180 -9.20 13.58 -3.41
N ASP A 181 -8.55 13.74 -4.56
CA ASP A 181 -7.98 12.61 -5.32
C ASP A 181 -6.70 12.05 -4.66
N GLU A 182 -6.07 12.83 -3.77
CA GLU A 182 -4.80 12.50 -3.13
C GLU A 182 -4.99 11.41 -2.05
N HIS A 183 -5.99 11.62 -1.19
CA HIS A 183 -6.30 10.73 -0.07
C HIS A 183 -7.48 9.80 -0.36
N THR A 184 -7.97 9.77 -1.61
CA THR A 184 -9.03 8.84 -2.02
C THR A 184 -8.60 7.39 -1.76
N PRO A 185 -9.34 6.60 -0.96
CA PRO A 185 -8.99 5.23 -0.68
C PRO A 185 -9.44 4.31 -1.83
N CYS A 186 -8.53 3.44 -2.24
CA CYS A 186 -8.74 2.40 -3.22
C CYS A 186 -8.40 1.05 -2.62
N GLY A 187 -8.83 -0.02 -3.27
CA GLY A 187 -8.49 -1.35 -2.81
C GLY A 187 -8.89 -2.46 -3.76
N GLY A 188 -8.53 -3.68 -3.40
CA GLY A 188 -8.91 -4.88 -4.14
C GLY A 188 -8.78 -6.11 -3.27
N CYS A 189 -9.50 -7.17 -3.66
CA CYS A 189 -9.48 -8.43 -2.95
C CYS A 189 -8.91 -9.54 -3.82
N PHE A 190 -8.19 -10.46 -3.20
CA PHE A 190 -7.63 -11.65 -3.83
C PHE A 190 -7.87 -12.86 -2.92
N ASP A 191 -7.83 -14.06 -3.51
CA ASP A 191 -7.93 -15.30 -2.75
C ASP A 191 -6.54 -15.83 -2.42
N VAL A 192 -6.29 -16.13 -1.14
CA VAL A 192 -5.08 -16.82 -0.70
C VAL A 192 -5.09 -18.22 -1.31
N PRO A 193 -3.99 -18.71 -1.94
CA PRO A 193 -3.97 -20.04 -2.55
C PRO A 193 -4.44 -21.12 -1.56
N SER A 194 -5.29 -22.04 -2.02
CA SER A 194 -6.03 -22.95 -1.14
C SER A 194 -5.23 -24.16 -0.66
N ASP A 195 -4.08 -24.41 -1.26
CA ASP A 195 -3.20 -25.57 -1.07
C ASP A 195 -1.92 -25.22 -0.29
N LEU A 196 -1.87 -24.05 0.34
CA LEU A 196 -0.74 -23.65 1.17
C LEU A 196 -0.64 -24.48 2.45
N ALA A 197 0.59 -24.84 2.80
CA ALA A 197 0.92 -25.36 4.12
C ALA A 197 0.75 -24.27 5.19
N SER A 198 0.61 -24.69 6.45
CA SER A 198 0.66 -23.72 7.55
C SER A 198 2.06 -23.10 7.63
N GLY A 199 2.15 -21.78 7.72
CA GLY A 199 3.43 -21.08 7.78
C GLY A 199 3.35 -19.60 7.44
N THR A 200 4.50 -18.94 7.43
CA THR A 200 4.60 -17.50 7.15
C THR A 200 5.16 -17.26 5.76
N TYR A 201 4.31 -16.75 4.88
CA TYR A 201 4.60 -16.45 3.49
C TYR A 201 4.94 -14.97 3.31
N VAL A 202 5.77 -14.65 2.32
CA VAL A 202 6.04 -13.26 1.93
C VAL A 202 5.13 -12.87 0.77
N ILE A 203 4.62 -11.65 0.79
CA ILE A 203 3.82 -11.08 -0.29
C ILE A 203 4.34 -9.69 -0.65
N GLN A 204 4.30 -9.37 -1.93
CA GLN A 204 4.58 -8.04 -2.47
C GLN A 204 3.33 -7.51 -3.19
N TRP A 205 2.95 -6.29 -2.83
CA TRP A 205 2.07 -5.40 -3.60
C TRP A 205 2.99 -4.61 -4.53
N ARG A 206 2.76 -4.67 -5.83
CA ARG A 206 3.60 -3.97 -6.83
C ARG A 206 2.73 -3.29 -7.87
N TRP A 207 2.87 -1.99 -8.00
CA TRP A 207 2.12 -1.19 -8.96
C TRP A 207 3.07 -0.45 -9.88
N MET A 208 2.66 -0.27 -11.14
CA MET A 208 3.43 0.45 -12.15
C MET A 208 2.67 1.73 -12.50
N LEU A 209 3.22 2.88 -12.13
CA LEU A 209 2.61 4.15 -12.49
C LEU A 209 2.84 4.44 -13.98
N ASN A 210 4.12 4.55 -14.35
CA ASN A 210 4.60 4.76 -15.70
C ASN A 210 5.53 3.62 -16.12
N ASP A 211 5.91 3.61 -17.39
CA ASP A 211 6.87 2.62 -17.90
C ASP A 211 8.16 2.60 -17.06
N ASN A 212 8.45 1.44 -16.48
CA ASN A 212 9.57 1.19 -15.56
C ASN A 212 9.54 1.94 -14.22
N GLU A 213 8.42 2.57 -13.88
CA GLU A 213 8.23 3.25 -12.61
C GLU A 213 7.35 2.42 -11.68
N PHE A 214 7.99 1.70 -10.75
CA PHE A 214 7.30 0.74 -9.88
C PHE A 214 7.35 1.15 -8.42
N TYR A 215 6.21 1.00 -7.76
CA TYR A 215 6.06 1.17 -6.32
C TYR A 215 5.78 -0.18 -5.68
N THR A 216 6.40 -0.47 -4.53
CA THR A 216 6.16 -1.74 -3.84
C THR A 216 5.92 -1.59 -2.34
N SER A 217 5.18 -2.56 -1.80
CA SER A 217 5.06 -2.78 -0.37
C SER A 217 5.11 -4.27 -0.07
N CYS A 218 5.92 -4.67 0.91
CA CYS A 218 6.14 -6.05 1.29
C CYS A 218 5.62 -6.35 2.70
N TRP A 219 5.03 -7.55 2.86
CA TRP A 219 4.54 -8.03 4.14
C TRP A 219 4.67 -9.53 4.29
N ASP A 220 4.47 -9.98 5.52
CA ASP A 220 4.39 -11.38 5.88
C ASP A 220 2.93 -11.75 6.18
N LEU A 221 2.48 -12.88 5.64
CA LEU A 221 1.16 -13.45 5.89
C LEU A 221 1.32 -14.75 6.66
N GLN A 222 0.79 -14.80 7.88
CA GLN A 222 0.66 -16.05 8.61
C GLN A 222 -0.55 -16.83 8.08
N VAL A 223 -0.28 -17.92 7.39
CA VAL A 223 -1.30 -18.84 6.88
C VAL A 223 -1.50 -19.99 7.86
N GLY A 224 -2.74 -20.19 8.30
CA GLY A 224 -3.19 -21.43 8.93
C GLY A 224 -3.62 -22.45 7.89
N GLY A 225 -3.43 -23.74 8.16
CA GLY A 225 -3.86 -24.84 7.29
C GLY A 225 -5.37 -24.84 7.05
N LYS A 226 -5.83 -25.50 5.98
CA LYS A 226 -7.26 -25.67 5.67
C LYS A 226 -8.01 -26.10 6.93
N GLY A 227 -8.83 -25.21 7.48
CA GLY A 227 -9.60 -25.49 8.67
C GLY A 227 -10.57 -26.64 8.43
N GLY A 228 -10.29 -27.78 9.05
CA GLY A 228 -11.38 -28.65 9.49
C GLY A 228 -12.23 -27.86 10.46
N ASN A 229 -13.51 -27.69 10.12
CA ASN A 229 -14.49 -26.95 10.88
C ASN A 229 -14.46 -27.34 12.38
N THR A 230 -13.89 -26.48 13.23
CA THR A 230 -14.10 -26.54 14.68
C THR A 230 -14.41 -25.13 15.14
N GLY A 231 -15.71 -24.90 15.34
CA GLY A 231 -16.19 -23.70 16.01
C GLY A 231 -15.57 -23.59 17.40
N SER A 232 -14.88 -22.48 17.62
CA SER A 232 -14.88 -21.81 18.92
C SER A 232 -14.57 -20.36 18.67
N ALA A 233 -15.64 -19.56 18.76
CA ALA A 233 -15.54 -18.15 19.10
C ALA A 233 -14.83 -18.05 20.45
N SER A 234 -13.50 -17.97 20.42
CA SER A 234 -12.70 -17.51 21.53
C SER A 234 -12.69 -15.99 21.44
N THR A 235 -13.50 -15.37 22.27
CA THR A 235 -13.37 -13.98 22.72
C THR A 235 -11.97 -13.79 23.35
N SER A 236 -10.99 -13.47 22.51
CA SER A 236 -9.68 -12.98 22.95
C SER A 236 -9.58 -11.51 22.56
N SER A 237 -9.33 -10.70 23.59
CA SER A 237 -9.22 -9.23 23.63
C SER A 237 -8.88 -8.55 22.30
N ILE A 238 -9.73 -7.58 21.95
CA ILE A 238 -9.50 -6.55 20.94
C ILE A 238 -8.20 -5.81 21.30
N GLY A 239 -7.09 -6.22 20.70
CA GLY A 239 -5.91 -5.38 20.59
C GLY A 239 -6.26 -4.23 19.66
N ASN A 240 -6.04 -2.99 20.11
CA ASN A 240 -6.37 -1.76 19.38
C ASN A 240 -5.98 -1.84 17.89
N SER A 241 -7.00 -2.02 17.04
CA SER A 241 -6.94 -1.71 15.61
C SER A 241 -7.16 -0.21 15.50
N THR A 242 -6.06 0.53 15.37
CA THR A 242 -6.11 1.93 14.94
C THR A 242 -6.04 1.94 13.43
N SER A 243 -7.19 2.12 12.78
CA SER A 243 -7.19 2.77 11.48
C SER A 243 -6.48 4.11 11.66
N VAL A 244 -5.47 4.40 10.84
CA VAL A 244 -4.99 5.78 10.67
C VAL A 244 -6.21 6.65 10.38
N PRO A 245 -6.53 7.67 11.20
CA PRO A 245 -7.70 8.49 10.99
C PRO A 245 -7.64 9.10 9.59
N ALA A 246 -8.63 8.80 8.77
CA ALA A 246 -9.03 9.71 7.73
C ALA A 246 -9.88 10.76 8.43
N ASP A 247 -9.25 11.83 8.94
CA ASP A 247 -10.02 13.03 9.25
C ASP A 247 -10.67 13.46 7.94
N LEU A 248 -11.98 13.22 7.86
CA LEU A 248 -12.89 13.88 6.96
C LEU A 248 -13.51 14.98 7.80
N ASP A 249 -13.08 16.21 7.55
CA ASP A 249 -13.82 17.38 7.98
C ASP A 249 -15.27 17.26 7.51
N ASN A 250 -16.15 17.71 8.41
CA ASN A 250 -17.58 17.52 8.36
C ASN A 250 -18.20 17.87 7.00
N ASP A 251 -19.11 17.00 6.56
CA ASP A 251 -20.25 17.41 5.77
C ASP A 251 -20.94 18.57 6.48
N ASP A 252 -20.76 19.80 5.99
CA ASP A 252 -21.71 20.89 6.18
C ASP A 252 -21.72 21.80 4.95
N ASN A 253 -22.84 21.66 4.21
CA ASN A 253 -23.48 22.55 3.23
C ASN A 253 -23.35 22.22 1.74
#